data_AF-A0A7J6C8I0-F1
#
_entry.id   AF-A0A7J6C8I0-F1
#
_cell.length_a   1.000
_cell.length_b   1.000
_cell.length_c   1.000
_cell.angle_alpha   90.00
_cell.angle_beta   90.00
_cell.angle_gamma   90.00
#
_symmetry.space_group_name_H-M   'P 1'
#
loop_
_entity.id
_entity.type
_entity.pdbx_description
1 polymer ?
#
loop_
_entity_poly.entity_id
_entity_poly.type
_entity_poly.pdbx_seq_one_letter_code
_entity_poly.pdbx_strand_id
1 'polypeptide(L)'
;MGVKPGPINKKVITRPRLTRLEGGLRKDKENTLVETAFGLAQKGSVLSYQQPIMPTKSVNMHQDCPSYPRLPLGEYRLDPTKCMCVCTEEEHFHLKSLMITLDMAYKIDAATREQTAEEQRNTADCRNEKRCRDGV
;
A
#
# COMPACT_ATOMS: atom_id res chain seq x y z
N MET A 1 3.98 58.54 -5.86
CA MET A 1 2.92 57.67 -6.39
C MET A 1 3.12 56.27 -5.85
N GLY A 2 2.24 55.76 -4.98
CA GLY A 2 2.34 54.41 -4.42
C GLY A 2 1.13 53.59 -4.84
N VAL A 3 1.36 52.51 -5.61
CA VAL A 3 0.30 51.57 -5.98
C VAL A 3 0.06 50.60 -4.83
N LYS A 4 -1.18 50.56 -4.33
CA LYS A 4 -1.58 49.56 -3.32
C LYS A 4 -1.85 48.24 -4.03
N PRO A 5 -1.28 47.11 -3.57
CA PRO A 5 -1.64 45.80 -4.11
C PRO A 5 -3.12 45.50 -3.78
N GLY A 6 -3.90 45.15 -4.79
CA GLY A 6 -5.26 44.65 -4.62
C GLY A 6 -5.29 43.21 -4.09
N PRO A 7 -6.43 42.76 -3.56
CA PRO A 7 -6.55 41.44 -2.95
C PRO A 7 -6.36 40.31 -3.99
N ILE A 8 -5.43 39.40 -3.69
CA ILE A 8 -5.12 38.22 -4.49
C ILE A 8 -6.29 37.24 -4.39
N ASN A 9 -6.74 36.77 -5.56
CA ASN A 9 -7.86 35.86 -5.76
C ASN A 9 -7.88 34.70 -4.74
N LYS A 10 -9.04 34.50 -4.11
CA LYS A 10 -9.32 33.38 -3.21
C LYS A 10 -8.97 32.07 -3.93
N LYS A 11 -7.97 31.33 -3.45
CA LYS A 11 -7.71 29.96 -3.93
C LYS A 11 -8.94 29.12 -3.57
N VAL A 12 -9.76 28.81 -4.56
CA VAL A 12 -10.80 27.77 -4.44
C VAL A 12 -10.05 26.45 -4.37
N ILE A 13 -9.81 25.96 -3.15
CA ILE A 13 -9.34 24.60 -2.93
C ILE A 13 -10.57 23.70 -3.15
N THR A 14 -10.74 23.26 -4.39
CA THR A 14 -11.71 22.20 -4.68
C THR A 14 -11.20 20.95 -3.96
N ARG A 15 -11.97 20.44 -3.01
CA ARG A 15 -11.69 19.18 -2.32
C ARG A 15 -11.40 18.12 -3.38
N PRO A 16 -10.32 17.32 -3.28
CA PRO A 16 -10.21 16.16 -4.13
C PRO A 16 -11.43 15.29 -3.81
N ARG A 17 -12.30 15.11 -4.80
CA ARG A 17 -13.25 14.01 -4.71
C ARG A 17 -12.38 12.78 -4.51
N LEU A 18 -12.64 12.03 -3.45
CA LEU A 18 -12.31 10.61 -3.38
C LEU A 18 -13.06 9.95 -4.55
N THR A 19 -12.54 10.10 -5.76
CA THR A 19 -12.75 9.11 -6.79
C THR A 19 -12.06 7.90 -6.21
N ARG A 20 -12.90 6.98 -5.71
CA ARG A 20 -12.73 5.53 -5.79
C ARG A 20 -11.39 5.17 -6.40
N LEU A 21 -10.57 4.40 -5.69
CA LEU A 21 -9.35 3.76 -6.20
C LEU A 21 -9.70 2.97 -7.47
N GLU A 22 -9.80 3.66 -8.59
CA GLU A 22 -9.58 3.15 -9.93
C GLU A 22 -8.06 3.17 -10.09
N GLY A 23 -7.36 2.49 -9.17
CA GLY A 23 -6.06 1.95 -9.49
C GLY A 23 -6.30 1.07 -10.71
N GLY A 24 -5.59 1.36 -11.80
CA GLY A 24 -5.71 0.60 -13.04
C GLY A 24 -5.43 -0.87 -12.77
N LEU A 25 -6.49 -1.62 -12.46
CA LEU A 25 -6.54 -3.04 -12.68
C LEU A 25 -6.34 -3.21 -14.18
N ARG A 26 -5.22 -3.79 -14.57
CA ARG A 26 -5.07 -4.40 -15.89
C ARG A 26 -6.35 -5.20 -16.10
N LYS A 27 -7.16 -4.76 -17.06
CA LYS A 27 -8.54 -5.25 -17.26
C LYS A 27 -8.50 -6.55 -18.06
N ASP A 28 -7.57 -7.43 -17.70
CA ASP A 28 -7.25 -8.62 -18.45
C ASP A 28 -7.20 -9.79 -17.48
N LYS A 29 -8.30 -10.56 -17.54
CA LYS A 29 -8.51 -11.89 -16.94
C LYS A 29 -8.88 -11.91 -15.46
N GLU A 30 -10.21 -11.90 -15.29
CA GLU A 30 -10.98 -12.38 -14.14
C GLU A 30 -10.69 -11.71 -12.80
N ASN A 31 -11.61 -10.82 -12.44
CA ASN A 31 -11.89 -10.39 -11.07
C ASN A 31 -12.43 -11.57 -10.23
N THR A 32 -11.76 -12.72 -10.24
CA THR A 32 -12.14 -13.84 -9.37
C THR A 32 -11.88 -13.39 -7.94
N LEU A 33 -12.94 -13.29 -7.14
CA LEU A 33 -12.83 -13.05 -5.72
C LEU A 33 -12.57 -14.40 -5.03
N VAL A 34 -11.67 -14.40 -4.06
CA VAL A 34 -11.32 -15.56 -3.23
C VAL A 34 -11.87 -15.28 -1.84
N GLU A 35 -12.58 -16.25 -1.27
CA GLU A 35 -13.03 -16.17 0.11
C GLU A 35 -11.84 -16.29 1.06
N THR A 36 -11.76 -15.38 2.02
CA THR A 36 -10.69 -15.33 3.03
C THR A 36 -11.28 -15.17 4.41
N ALA A 37 -10.48 -15.36 5.46
CA ALA A 37 -10.89 -15.09 6.84
C ALA A 37 -11.33 -13.64 7.09
N PHE A 38 -10.96 -12.70 6.20
CA PHE A 38 -11.33 -11.29 6.26
C PHE A 38 -12.41 -10.91 5.24
N GLY A 39 -13.05 -11.90 4.59
CA GLY A 39 -14.04 -11.70 3.53
C GLY A 39 -13.48 -11.90 2.13
N LEU A 40 -14.20 -11.44 1.11
CA LEU A 40 -13.82 -11.60 -0.30
C LEU A 40 -12.60 -10.73 -0.64
N ALA A 41 -11.53 -11.35 -1.12
CA ALA A 41 -10.32 -10.66 -1.58
C ALA A 41 -10.11 -10.89 -3.08
N GLN A 42 -9.52 -9.91 -3.76
CA GLN A 42 -9.12 -10.08 -5.16
C GLN A 42 -8.02 -11.14 -5.28
N LYS A 43 -8.20 -12.12 -6.18
CA LYS A 43 -7.17 -13.10 -6.50
C LYS A 43 -5.86 -12.42 -6.92
N GLY A 44 -4.76 -12.77 -6.25
CA GLY A 44 -3.45 -12.15 -6.43
C GLY A 44 -3.13 -11.03 -5.44
N SER A 45 -4.10 -10.56 -4.64
CA SER A 45 -3.84 -9.69 -3.48
C SER A 45 -3.14 -10.47 -2.37
N VAL A 46 -2.38 -9.77 -1.51
CA VAL A 46 -1.76 -10.33 -0.30
C VAL A 46 -2.80 -11.07 0.56
N LEU A 47 -4.01 -10.52 0.67
CA LEU A 47 -5.10 -11.13 1.44
C LEU A 47 -5.64 -12.42 0.81
N SER A 48 -5.49 -12.60 -0.50
CA SER A 48 -5.94 -13.81 -1.19
C SER A 48 -5.00 -15.00 -0.98
N TYR A 49 -3.78 -14.77 -0.47
CA TYR A 49 -2.83 -15.83 -0.18
C TYR A 49 -3.16 -16.44 1.18
N GLN A 50 -3.75 -17.63 1.18
CA GLN A 50 -3.96 -18.42 2.38
C GLN A 50 -2.98 -19.58 2.38
N GLN A 51 -2.08 -19.61 3.38
CA GLN A 51 -1.35 -20.82 3.68
C GLN A 51 -2.38 -21.90 4.06
N PRO A 52 -2.36 -23.08 3.43
CA PRO A 52 -3.24 -24.17 3.83
C PRO A 52 -3.06 -24.42 5.32
N ILE A 53 -4.18 -24.43 6.06
CA ILE A 53 -4.16 -24.78 7.48
C ILE A 53 -3.82 -26.27 7.52
N MET A 54 -2.54 -26.56 7.77
CA MET A 54 -2.07 -27.92 7.93
C MET A 54 -2.80 -28.52 9.13
N PRO A 55 -3.50 -29.66 9.00
CA PRO A 55 -4.08 -30.32 10.15
C PRO A 55 -2.94 -30.62 11.12
N THR A 56 -3.06 -30.14 12.36
CA THR A 56 -2.10 -30.33 13.45
C THR A 56 -2.05 -31.80 13.83
N LYS A 57 -1.41 -32.63 13.00
CA LYS A 57 -1.24 -34.06 13.25
C LYS A 57 0.13 -34.48 12.72
N SER A 58 1.02 -34.75 13.68
CA SER A 58 2.34 -35.36 13.57
C SER A 58 3.36 -34.63 12.69
N VAL A 59 4.18 -33.78 13.31
CA VAL A 59 5.55 -33.55 12.81
C VAL A 59 6.28 -34.88 12.98
N ASN A 60 6.40 -35.64 11.90
CA ASN A 60 7.21 -36.85 11.89
C ASN A 60 8.68 -36.43 11.88
N MET A 61 9.35 -36.54 13.02
CA MET A 61 10.80 -36.41 13.09
C MET A 61 11.41 -37.64 12.43
N HIS A 62 12.03 -37.48 11.26
CA HIS A 62 12.76 -38.55 10.61
C HIS A 62 13.98 -38.92 11.49
N GLN A 63 13.99 -40.14 12.04
CA GLN A 63 15.09 -40.61 12.89
C GLN A 63 16.41 -40.69 12.11
N ASP A 64 16.34 -40.96 10.80
CA ASP A 64 17.49 -41.08 9.91
C ASP A 64 17.73 -39.79 9.09
N CYS A 65 17.39 -38.62 9.64
CA CYS A 65 17.64 -37.35 8.95
C CYS A 65 19.17 -37.15 8.81
N PRO A 66 19.69 -36.90 7.59
CA PRO A 66 21.11 -36.63 7.41
C PRO A 66 21.50 -35.37 8.20
N SER A 67 22.72 -35.36 8.74
CA SER A 67 23.26 -34.18 9.41
C SER A 67 23.30 -32.99 8.44
N TYR A 68 22.98 -31.79 8.94
CA TYR A 68 23.10 -30.58 8.15
C TYR A 68 24.48 -30.49 7.48
N PRO A 69 24.53 -30.15 6.18
CA PRO A 69 25.80 -29.99 5.49
C PRO A 69 26.59 -28.83 6.10
N ARG A 70 27.93 -28.95 6.09
CA ARG A 70 28.80 -27.86 6.55
C ARG A 70 28.70 -26.69 5.58
N LEU A 71 28.43 -25.49 6.11
CA LEU A 71 28.40 -24.25 5.34
C LEU A 71 29.77 -23.54 5.41
N PRO A 72 30.23 -22.88 4.32
CA PRO A 72 29.57 -22.80 3.01
C PRO A 72 29.61 -24.14 2.26
N LEU A 73 28.57 -24.42 1.48
CA LEU A 73 28.44 -25.64 0.68
C LEU A 73 29.48 -25.67 -0.46
N GLY A 74 30.78 -25.84 -0.20
CA GLY A 74 31.84 -25.98 -1.22
C GLY A 74 31.66 -25.09 -2.46
N GLU A 75 31.84 -25.67 -3.66
CA GLU A 75 31.58 -25.01 -4.96
C GLU A 75 30.10 -24.97 -5.37
N TYR A 76 29.15 -25.06 -4.44
CA TYR A 76 27.74 -24.82 -4.76
C TYR A 76 27.52 -23.31 -4.96
N ARG A 77 27.95 -22.82 -6.11
CA ARG A 77 27.43 -21.58 -6.67
C ARG A 77 26.12 -21.96 -7.32
N LEU A 78 25.01 -21.44 -6.79
CA LEU A 78 23.78 -21.41 -7.57
C LEU A 78 24.17 -20.81 -8.93
N ASP A 79 23.92 -21.55 -10.01
CA ASP A 79 23.97 -20.97 -11.35
C ASP A 79 23.19 -19.65 -11.28
N PRO A 80 23.72 -18.54 -11.83
CA PRO A 80 23.04 -17.25 -11.81
C PRO A 80 21.56 -17.47 -12.06
N THR A 81 20.76 -17.19 -11.02
CA THR A 81 19.39 -17.69 -10.90
C THR A 81 18.69 -17.54 -12.24
N LYS A 82 18.28 -18.64 -12.88
CA LYS A 82 17.53 -18.61 -14.16
C LYS A 82 16.28 -17.72 -14.11
N CYS A 83 15.87 -17.29 -12.92
CA CYS A 83 14.96 -16.19 -12.68
C CYS A 83 15.75 -14.93 -12.33
N MET A 84 16.36 -14.28 -13.33
CA MET A 84 16.50 -12.84 -13.26
C MET A 84 15.13 -12.28 -13.63
N CYS A 85 14.44 -11.67 -12.66
CA CYS A 85 13.31 -10.82 -12.99
C CYS A 85 13.86 -9.60 -13.74
N VAL A 86 13.98 -9.74 -15.05
CA VAL A 86 14.31 -8.63 -15.95
C VAL A 86 13.02 -7.84 -16.10
N CYS A 87 12.93 -6.71 -15.40
CA CYS A 87 11.82 -5.80 -15.59
C CYS A 87 11.70 -5.44 -17.08
N THR A 88 10.49 -5.48 -17.60
CA THR A 88 10.16 -4.84 -18.87
C THR A 88 10.46 -3.33 -18.79
N GLU A 89 10.59 -2.67 -19.92
CA GLU A 89 10.84 -1.22 -19.97
C GLU A 89 9.72 -0.43 -19.25
N GLU A 90 8.47 -0.87 -19.40
CA GLU A 90 7.29 -0.31 -18.73
C GLU A 90 7.40 -0.43 -17.20
N GLU A 91 7.77 -1.60 -16.68
CA GLU A 91 7.97 -1.84 -15.25
C GLU A 91 9.12 -1.02 -14.70
N HIS A 92 10.20 -0.86 -15.47
CA HIS A 92 11.33 -0.04 -15.08
C HIS A 92 10.99 1.46 -15.02
N PHE A 93 10.20 1.95 -15.98
CA PHE A 93 9.69 3.31 -15.96
C PHE A 93 8.74 3.53 -14.77
N HIS A 94 7.88 2.55 -14.48
CA HIS A 94 7.00 2.58 -13.33
C HIS A 94 7.79 2.67 -12.00
N LEU A 95 8.79 1.81 -11.82
CA LEU A 95 9.66 1.86 -10.63
C LEU A 95 10.36 3.21 -10.50
N LYS A 96 10.87 3.76 -11.61
CA LYS A 96 11.46 5.11 -11.61
C LYS A 96 10.46 6.20 -11.21
N SER A 97 9.20 6.08 -11.61
CA SER A 97 8.13 7.01 -11.19
C SER A 97 7.81 6.92 -9.71
N LEU A 98 8.06 5.78 -9.05
CA LEU A 98 7.86 5.59 -7.62
C LEU A 98 9.07 6.05 -6.79
N MET A 99 10.22 6.28 -7.42
CA MET A 99 11.43 6.71 -6.71
C MET A 99 11.23 8.12 -6.14
N ILE A 100 11.33 8.23 -4.82
CA ILE A 100 11.33 9.51 -4.11
C ILE A 100 12.69 9.74 -3.46
N THR A 101 13.17 10.98 -3.47
CA THR A 101 14.36 11.38 -2.70
C THR A 101 13.98 11.62 -1.24
N LEU A 102 14.97 11.54 -0.37
CA LEU A 102 14.79 11.78 1.06
C LEU A 102 14.19 13.17 1.36
N ASP A 103 14.64 14.20 0.65
CA ASP A 103 14.11 15.57 0.77
C ASP A 103 12.62 15.66 0.38
N MET A 104 12.20 14.97 -0.69
CA MET A 104 10.79 14.90 -1.07
C MET A 104 9.96 14.16 -0.02
N ALA A 105 10.48 13.07 0.53
CA ALA A 105 9.82 12.32 1.60
C ALA A 105 9.58 13.21 2.83
N TYR A 106 10.60 13.97 3.27
CA TYR A 106 10.44 14.92 4.38
C TYR A 106 9.44 16.03 4.10
N LYS A 107 9.40 16.55 2.86
CA LYS A 107 8.41 17.56 2.47
C LYS A 107 6.98 17.00 2.52
N ILE A 108 6.78 15.76 2.07
CA ILE A 108 5.48 15.08 2.14
C ILE A 108 5.07 14.83 3.59
N ASP A 109 5.99 14.33 4.42
CA ASP A 109 5.74 14.12 5.85
C ASP A 109 5.35 15.44 6.55
N ALA A 110 6.16 16.49 6.39
CA ALA A 110 5.88 17.79 6.98
C ALA A 110 4.54 18.39 6.52
N ALA A 111 4.17 18.20 5.25
CA ALA A 111 2.90 18.69 4.70
C ALA A 111 1.67 17.90 5.19
N THR A 112 1.86 16.65 5.61
CA THR A 112 0.77 15.74 6.01
C THR A 112 0.69 15.50 7.53
N ARG A 113 1.71 15.94 8.29
CA ARG A 113 1.86 15.73 9.73
C ARG A 113 0.65 16.12 10.59
N GLU A 114 -0.05 17.19 10.22
CA GLU A 114 -1.15 17.77 11.02
C GLU A 114 -2.54 17.43 10.44
N GLN A 115 -2.59 16.73 9.31
CA GLN A 115 -3.85 16.44 8.61
C GLN A 115 -4.77 15.51 9.41
N THR A 116 -4.22 14.59 10.21
CA THR A 116 -5.01 13.69 11.07
C THR A 116 -5.74 14.41 12.20
N ALA A 117 -5.18 15.50 12.73
CA ALA A 117 -5.82 16.28 13.79
C ALA A 117 -6.91 17.21 13.25
N GLU A 118 -6.70 17.80 12.06
CA GLU A 118 -7.66 18.68 11.40
C GLU A 118 -8.89 17.91 10.93
N GLU A 119 -8.72 16.72 10.38
CA GLU A 119 -9.83 15.87 9.92
C GLU A 119 -10.69 15.35 11.10
N GLN A 120 -10.06 15.05 12.24
CA GLN A 120 -10.77 14.71 13.48
C GLN A 120 -11.52 15.90 14.10
N ARG A 121 -10.95 17.11 14.07
CA ARG A 121 -11.65 18.33 14.50
C ARG A 121 -12.83 18.66 13.59
N ASN A 122 -12.62 18.60 12.27
CA ASN A 122 -13.66 18.88 11.29
C ASN A 122 -14.83 17.87 11.36
N THR A 123 -14.53 16.60 11.62
CA THR A 123 -15.57 15.58 11.84
C THR A 123 -16.27 15.72 13.19
N ALA A 124 -15.55 16.11 14.25
CA ALA A 124 -16.14 16.42 15.55
C ALA A 124 -17.06 17.65 15.50
N ASP A 125 -16.65 18.72 14.82
CA ASP A 125 -17.44 19.93 14.63
C ASP A 125 -18.69 19.67 13.80
N CYS A 126 -18.57 18.90 12.70
CA CYS A 126 -19.73 18.45 11.92
C CYS A 126 -20.70 17.58 12.74
N ARG A 127 -20.19 16.76 13.67
CA ARG A 127 -21.02 15.91 14.54
C ARG A 127 -21.73 16.74 15.61
N ASN A 128 -21.08 17.75 16.17
CA ASN A 128 -21.65 18.68 17.13
C ASN A 128 -22.71 19.58 16.47
N GLU A 129 -22.46 20.06 15.26
CA GLU A 129 -23.42 20.88 14.52
C GLU A 129 -24.69 20.09 14.13
N LYS A 130 -24.54 18.82 13.75
CA LYS A 130 -25.71 17.92 13.58
C LYS A 130 -26.47 17.70 14.88
N ARG A 131 -25.78 17.45 15.99
CA ARG A 131 -26.43 17.30 17.31
C ARG A 131 -27.24 18.54 17.69
N CYS A 132 -26.70 19.74 17.45
CA CYS A 132 -27.40 21.00 17.70
C CYS A 132 -28.63 21.22 16.79
N ARG A 133 -28.60 20.72 15.55
CA ARG A 133 -29.77 20.77 14.64
C ARG A 133 -30.84 19.74 14.96
N ASP A 134 -30.42 18.55 15.39
CA ASP A 134 -31.33 17.43 15.65
C ASP A 134 -31.97 17.51 17.06
N GLY A 135 -31.67 18.54 17.85
CA GLY A 135 -32.44 18.93 19.03
C GLY A 135 -32.44 17.92 20.17
N VAL A 136 -31.31 17.23 20.41
CA VAL A 136 -31.08 16.43 21.62
C VAL A 136 -30.18 17.19 22.59
#